data_AF-A0A8T6ZTL0-F1
#
_entry.id   AF-A0A8T6ZTL0-F1
#
_cell.length_a   1.000
_cell.length_b   1.000
_cell.length_c   1.000
_cell.angle_alpha   90.00
_cell.angle_beta   90.00
_cell.angle_gamma   90.00
#
_symmetry.space_group_name_H-M   'P 1'
#
loop_
_entity.id
_entity.type
_entity.pdbx_description
1 polymer ?
#
loop_
_entity_poly.entity_id
_entity_poly.type
_entity_poly.pdbx_seq_one_letter_code
_entity_poly.pdbx_strand_id
1 'polypeptide(L)'
;MGNLLIHLRTLGITALIAVGLAACDQQAIAQQEEILRPEQAFPYTLEASADEILVRFDVPEGYYLYRERFEFDTDTMGIVLGAPAYPDGEVHEDEFFGVVETYRHQLDIPIPYQRTANADELNLLLTVQGCADIGLCYPPQDWSRTVSLPAAPAPSTGSALTNLLTGNSTSSEDELLPAEQAFVMNARVEGPNELVVGWTIEPGYYMYADKFEFETDGPVGLGAAQLPAGVPHDDLEFGNVDVYFGYVEVAVPFSRATPDAVDLELIGRGQGCKLDSICYPPMERVQALTIPATSDFNAPAALEPMVSEQDRLANLIVNGSWWLVLGTFYGFGLLLAFTPCVLPMVPILSGMIAGQGRETTAMRGFTLSLAYVMGMALTYTAGGAIAAMAGAQVQATFQQPWILTVFAG
;
A
#
# COMPACT_ATOMS: atom_id res chain seq x y z
N MET A 1 -53.14 37.88 23.99
CA MET A 1 -52.24 38.73 23.16
C MET A 1 -50.76 38.41 23.37
N GLY A 2 -50.37 37.15 23.64
CA GLY A 2 -48.96 36.76 23.91
C GLY A 2 -48.31 35.85 22.86
N ASN A 3 -49.10 35.15 22.02
CA ASN A 3 -48.56 34.16 21.06
C ASN A 3 -48.36 34.69 19.62
N LEU A 4 -48.75 35.93 19.31
CA LEU A 4 -48.59 36.50 17.97
C LEU A 4 -47.22 37.18 17.77
N LEU A 5 -46.58 37.63 18.85
CA LEU A 5 -45.29 38.33 18.82
C LEU A 5 -44.07 37.38 18.79
N ILE A 6 -44.26 36.11 19.15
CA ILE A 6 -43.17 35.10 19.15
C ILE A 6 -42.98 34.54 17.74
N HIS A 7 -44.06 34.29 16.99
CA HIS A 7 -43.96 33.83 15.60
C HIS A 7 -43.42 34.90 14.62
N LEU A 8 -43.66 36.18 14.87
CA LEU A 8 -43.10 37.25 14.03
C LEU A 8 -41.58 37.43 14.20
N ARG A 9 -41.01 37.03 15.35
CA ARG A 9 -39.55 37.09 15.60
C ARG A 9 -38.81 35.88 15.03
N THR A 10 -39.42 34.69 14.98
CA THR A 10 -38.81 33.50 14.37
C THR A 10 -38.87 33.50 12.84
N LEU A 11 -39.84 34.18 12.22
CA LEU A 11 -39.89 34.38 10.76
C LEU A 11 -38.92 35.46 10.24
N GLY A 12 -38.56 36.45 11.06
CA GLY A 12 -37.60 37.49 10.68
C GLY A 12 -36.13 37.03 10.69
N ILE A 13 -35.79 36.03 11.49
CA ILE A 13 -34.41 35.52 11.62
C ILE A 13 -34.10 34.44 10.58
N THR A 14 -35.09 33.68 10.11
CA THR A 14 -34.94 32.74 8.98
C THR A 14 -34.91 33.44 7.61
N ALA A 15 -35.59 34.59 7.47
CA ALA A 15 -35.58 35.36 6.22
C ALA A 15 -34.28 36.14 5.96
N LEU A 16 -33.51 36.48 7.00
CA LEU A 16 -32.22 37.17 6.85
C LEU A 16 -31.04 36.23 6.51
N ILE A 17 -31.18 34.92 6.77
CA ILE A 17 -30.17 33.92 6.40
C ILE A 17 -30.38 33.41 4.97
N ALA A 18 -31.61 33.47 4.44
CA ALA A 18 -31.92 33.01 3.08
C ALA A 18 -31.59 34.02 1.96
N VAL A 19 -31.47 35.31 2.27
CA VAL A 19 -31.18 36.35 1.25
C VAL A 19 -29.67 36.57 1.04
N GLY A 20 -28.82 36.08 1.95
CA GLY A 20 -27.35 36.17 1.80
C GLY A 20 -26.71 35.13 0.87
N LEU A 21 -27.44 34.07 0.49
CA LEU A 21 -26.93 32.98 -0.35
C LEU A 21 -27.30 33.09 -1.84
N ALA A 22 -28.07 34.10 -2.25
CA ALA A 22 -28.64 34.18 -3.61
C ALA A 22 -28.01 35.26 -4.51
N ALA A 23 -26.78 35.70 -4.24
CA ALA A 23 -26.11 36.78 -5.00
C ALA A 23 -24.71 36.42 -5.51
N CYS A 24 -24.41 35.14 -5.73
CA CYS A 24 -23.19 34.72 -6.41
C CYS A 24 -23.48 33.54 -7.33
N ASP A 25 -24.43 33.70 -8.25
CA ASP A 25 -24.60 32.72 -9.32
C ASP A 25 -25.02 33.43 -10.60
N GLN A 26 -24.09 34.18 -11.18
CA GLN A 26 -24.13 34.45 -12.60
C GLN A 26 -22.74 34.77 -13.15
N GLN A 27 -22.36 33.89 -14.08
CA GLN A 27 -21.39 34.08 -15.16
C GLN A 27 -19.91 33.83 -14.81
N ALA A 28 -19.56 32.55 -14.85
CA ALA A 28 -18.37 32.13 -15.58
C ALA A 28 -18.74 30.89 -16.41
N ILE A 29 -19.13 31.07 -17.68
CA ILE A 29 -18.90 30.01 -18.66
C ILE A 29 -17.40 30.10 -18.95
N ALA A 30 -16.60 29.47 -18.10
CA ALA A 30 -15.25 29.10 -18.49
C ALA A 30 -15.44 28.10 -19.62
N GLN A 31 -14.84 28.37 -20.78
CA GLN A 31 -14.49 27.30 -21.70
C GLN A 31 -13.44 26.48 -20.98
N GLN A 32 -13.89 25.54 -20.16
CA GLN A 32 -13.05 24.53 -19.57
C GLN A 32 -12.76 23.57 -20.71
N GLU A 33 -11.51 23.51 -21.16
CA GLU A 33 -11.01 22.34 -21.87
C GLU A 33 -11.52 21.12 -21.11
N GLU A 34 -12.38 20.33 -21.77
CA GLU A 34 -13.08 19.23 -21.14
C GLU A 34 -12.04 18.17 -20.80
N ILE A 35 -11.63 18.15 -19.52
CA ILE A 35 -10.67 17.16 -18.99
C ILE A 35 -11.33 15.79 -19.10
N LEU A 36 -10.77 14.92 -19.93
CA LEU A 36 -11.28 13.58 -20.14
C LEU A 36 -11.04 12.72 -18.90
N ARG A 37 -11.92 11.74 -18.65
CA ARG A 37 -11.65 10.70 -17.65
C ARG A 37 -10.56 9.75 -18.16
N PRO A 38 -9.79 9.07 -17.29
CA PRO A 38 -8.69 8.19 -17.71
C PRO A 38 -9.09 7.19 -18.80
N GLU A 39 -10.27 6.57 -18.72
CA GLU A 39 -10.75 5.59 -19.69
C GLU A 39 -11.11 6.20 -21.04
N GLN A 40 -11.38 7.51 -21.08
CA GLN A 40 -11.63 8.28 -22.30
C GLN A 40 -10.34 8.91 -22.86
N ALA A 41 -9.38 9.21 -21.98
CA ALA A 41 -8.07 9.75 -22.33
C ALA A 41 -7.13 8.66 -22.88
N PHE A 42 -7.26 7.41 -22.42
CA PHE A 42 -6.42 6.31 -22.86
C PHE A 42 -7.27 5.08 -23.24
N PRO A 43 -8.14 5.20 -24.26
CA PRO A 43 -8.91 4.06 -24.73
C PRO A 43 -7.98 3.01 -25.31
N TYR A 44 -8.24 1.74 -24.97
CA TYR A 44 -7.47 0.62 -25.48
C TYR A 44 -8.34 -0.52 -26.01
N THR A 45 -7.77 -1.27 -26.95
CA THR A 45 -8.36 -2.45 -27.58
C THR A 45 -7.39 -3.63 -27.48
N LEU A 46 -7.94 -4.84 -27.40
CA LEU A 46 -7.18 -6.07 -27.33
C LEU A 46 -7.55 -6.95 -28.52
N GLU A 47 -6.54 -7.39 -29.26
CA GLU A 47 -6.68 -8.37 -30.34
C GLU A 47 -5.75 -9.55 -30.06
N ALA A 48 -6.30 -10.75 -29.89
CA ALA A 48 -5.51 -11.95 -29.70
C ALA A 48 -5.21 -12.65 -31.03
N SER A 49 -3.92 -12.94 -31.26
CA SER A 49 -3.41 -13.77 -32.35
C SER A 49 -3.00 -15.15 -31.81
N ALA A 50 -2.44 -15.99 -32.68
CA ALA A 50 -2.00 -17.35 -32.33
C ALA A 50 -0.95 -17.37 -31.21
N ASP A 51 0.02 -16.44 -31.28
CA ASP A 51 1.22 -16.44 -30.46
C ASP A 51 1.44 -15.13 -29.67
N GLU A 52 0.64 -14.10 -29.93
CA GLU A 52 0.75 -12.77 -29.31
C GLU A 52 -0.63 -12.11 -29.09
N ILE A 53 -0.70 -11.21 -28.11
CA ILE A 53 -1.83 -10.32 -27.84
C ILE A 53 -1.38 -8.90 -28.21
N LEU A 54 -2.10 -8.28 -29.13
CA LEU A 54 -1.87 -6.89 -29.52
C LEU A 54 -2.72 -5.97 -28.65
N VAL A 55 -2.06 -5.15 -27.83
CA VAL A 55 -2.70 -4.08 -27.07
C VAL A 55 -2.56 -2.78 -27.86
N ARG A 56 -3.67 -2.22 -28.33
CA ARG A 56 -3.68 -0.96 -29.09
C ARG A 56 -4.32 0.15 -28.27
N PHE A 57 -3.59 1.24 -28.05
CA PHE A 57 -4.11 2.48 -27.47
C PHE A 57 -4.32 3.54 -28.56
N ASP A 58 -5.42 4.29 -28.44
CA ASP A 58 -5.75 5.43 -29.30
C ASP A 58 -5.81 6.72 -28.45
N VAL A 59 -4.63 7.28 -28.13
CA VAL A 59 -4.48 8.44 -27.24
C VAL A 59 -4.91 9.72 -27.97
N PRO A 60 -5.91 10.47 -27.46
CA PRO A 60 -6.35 11.74 -28.03
C PRO A 60 -5.27 12.83 -27.99
N GLU A 61 -5.42 13.84 -28.84
CA GLU A 61 -4.58 15.05 -28.83
C GLU A 61 -4.56 15.72 -27.44
N GLY A 62 -3.37 16.14 -27.01
CA GLY A 62 -3.17 16.76 -25.70
C GLY A 62 -2.92 15.78 -24.55
N TYR A 63 -2.82 14.48 -24.82
CA TYR A 63 -2.56 13.43 -23.82
C TYR A 63 -1.36 12.56 -24.24
N TYR A 64 -0.69 11.97 -23.25
CA TYR A 64 0.43 11.04 -23.46
C TYR A 64 0.54 9.99 -22.36
N LEU A 65 1.12 8.84 -22.70
CA LEU A 65 1.39 7.72 -21.80
C LEU A 65 2.89 7.56 -21.57
N TYR A 66 3.29 7.16 -20.36
CA TYR A 66 4.71 6.92 -20.04
C TYR A 66 5.12 5.49 -20.40
N ARG A 67 6.20 5.33 -21.18
CA ARG A 67 6.74 4.02 -21.55
C ARG A 67 7.08 3.15 -20.35
N GLU A 68 7.73 3.74 -19.34
CA GLU A 68 8.21 3.01 -18.15
C GLU A 68 7.09 2.66 -17.15
N ARG A 69 5.83 3.05 -17.43
CA ARG A 69 4.68 2.83 -16.53
C ARG A 69 3.61 1.93 -17.13
N PHE A 70 4.01 1.07 -18.06
CA PHE A 70 3.19 -0.05 -18.51
C PHE A 70 3.59 -1.32 -17.75
N GLU A 71 2.62 -1.95 -17.11
CA GLU A 71 2.75 -3.28 -16.54
C GLU A 71 1.64 -4.17 -17.11
N PHE A 72 2.02 -5.38 -17.51
CA PHE A 72 1.10 -6.36 -18.10
C PHE A 72 1.23 -7.67 -17.34
N ASP A 73 0.12 -8.19 -16.85
CA ASP A 73 0.04 -9.44 -16.10
C ASP A 73 -1.22 -10.23 -16.47
N THR A 74 -1.35 -11.46 -15.99
CA THR A 74 -2.53 -12.30 -16.16
C THR A 74 -2.78 -13.17 -14.94
N ASP A 75 -4.03 -13.24 -14.52
CA ASP A 75 -4.49 -14.18 -13.49
C ASP A 75 -4.98 -15.51 -14.09
N THR A 76 -4.89 -15.67 -15.42
CA THR A 76 -5.43 -16.83 -16.12
C THR A 76 -4.48 -18.02 -16.02
N MET A 77 -4.89 -19.03 -15.26
CA MET A 77 -4.13 -20.28 -15.12
C MET A 77 -3.86 -20.92 -16.49
N GLY A 78 -2.63 -21.35 -16.71
CA GLY A 78 -2.24 -22.05 -17.93
C GLY A 78 -1.84 -21.14 -19.08
N ILE A 79 -1.70 -19.83 -18.83
CA ILE A 79 -1.12 -18.88 -19.77
C ILE A 79 0.03 -18.14 -19.09
N VAL A 80 1.13 -17.99 -19.81
CA VAL A 80 2.29 -17.20 -19.38
C VAL A 80 2.51 -16.10 -20.42
N LEU A 81 2.48 -14.84 -19.99
CA LEU A 81 2.85 -13.71 -20.84
C LEU A 81 4.38 -13.66 -20.97
N GLY A 82 4.86 -13.39 -22.16
CA GLY A 82 6.26 -13.07 -22.43
C GLY A 82 6.52 -11.57 -22.38
N ALA A 83 7.75 -11.17 -22.71
CA ALA A 83 8.17 -9.77 -22.68
C ALA A 83 7.40 -8.92 -23.72
N PRO A 84 6.68 -7.85 -23.30
CA PRO A 84 6.04 -6.91 -24.22
C PRO A 84 7.07 -6.24 -25.13
N ALA A 85 6.77 -6.15 -26.42
CA ALA A 85 7.60 -5.43 -27.37
C ALA A 85 7.10 -3.99 -27.52
N TYR A 86 7.78 -3.07 -26.84
CA TYR A 86 7.47 -1.65 -26.89
C TYR A 86 8.03 -1.00 -28.17
N PRO A 87 7.23 -0.23 -28.93
CA PRO A 87 7.75 0.57 -30.05
C PRO A 87 8.60 1.74 -29.54
N ASP A 88 9.38 2.34 -30.42
CA ASP A 88 10.15 3.55 -30.09
C ASP A 88 9.20 4.69 -29.71
N GLY A 89 9.45 5.36 -28.58
CA GLY A 89 8.64 6.47 -28.10
C GLY A 89 9.24 7.84 -28.42
N GLU A 90 8.51 8.89 -28.09
CA GLU A 90 9.00 10.26 -28.18
C GLU A 90 9.62 10.65 -26.84
N VAL A 91 10.89 11.05 -26.86
CA VAL A 91 11.57 11.58 -25.68
C VAL A 91 10.97 12.93 -25.34
N HIS A 92 10.41 13.02 -24.14
CA HIS A 92 9.79 14.20 -23.58
C HIS A 92 10.47 14.55 -22.26
N GLU A 93 10.66 15.85 -22.00
CA GLU A 93 11.19 16.32 -20.72
C GLU A 93 10.07 17.04 -19.97
N ASP A 94 9.66 16.52 -18.82
CA ASP A 94 8.65 17.14 -17.98
C ASP A 94 9.19 17.50 -16.58
N GLU A 95 8.46 18.39 -15.89
CA GLU A 95 8.83 18.90 -14.57
C GLU A 95 8.65 17.87 -13.44
N PHE A 96 8.05 16.70 -13.70
CA PHE A 96 7.72 15.68 -12.71
C PHE A 96 8.74 14.54 -12.68
N PHE A 97 9.19 14.09 -13.85
CA PHE A 97 10.02 12.90 -14.03
C PHE A 97 11.29 13.16 -14.85
N GLY A 98 11.49 14.39 -15.36
CA GLY A 98 12.66 14.73 -16.16
C GLY A 98 12.56 14.15 -17.57
N VAL A 99 13.64 13.56 -18.08
CA VAL A 99 13.68 13.00 -19.44
C VAL A 99 13.07 11.60 -19.44
N VAL A 100 11.89 11.48 -20.03
CA VAL A 100 11.10 10.25 -20.09
C VAL A 100 10.67 9.97 -21.53
N GLU A 101 10.45 8.70 -21.85
CA GLU A 101 9.92 8.33 -23.15
C GLU A 101 8.40 8.20 -23.06
N THR A 102 7.71 8.87 -23.99
CA THR A 102 6.25 9.00 -23.99
C THR A 102 5.64 8.52 -25.29
N TYR A 103 4.40 8.05 -25.22
CA TYR A 103 3.61 7.66 -26.38
C TYR A 103 2.42 8.59 -26.56
N ARG A 104 2.23 9.03 -27.79
CA ARG A 104 1.12 9.86 -28.24
C ARG A 104 0.41 9.20 -29.41
N HIS A 105 -0.82 9.60 -29.67
CA HIS A 105 -1.64 9.07 -30.76
C HIS A 105 -1.83 7.55 -30.65
N GLN A 106 -1.46 6.80 -31.68
CA GLN A 106 -1.66 5.36 -31.73
C GLN A 106 -0.42 4.62 -31.23
N LEU A 107 -0.63 3.69 -30.29
CA LEU A 107 0.40 2.84 -29.70
C LEU A 107 -0.03 1.38 -29.80
N ASP A 108 0.80 0.57 -30.45
CA ASP A 108 0.60 -0.87 -30.63
C ASP A 108 1.68 -1.63 -29.86
N ILE A 109 1.29 -2.37 -28.81
CA ILE A 109 2.20 -3.17 -27.97
C ILE A 109 1.84 -4.66 -28.13
N PRO A 110 2.60 -5.42 -28.95
CA PRO A 110 2.47 -6.86 -29.02
C PRO A 110 3.10 -7.54 -27.79
N ILE A 111 2.35 -8.45 -27.17
CA ILE A 111 2.74 -9.22 -26.01
C ILE A 111 2.70 -10.71 -26.39
N PRO A 112 3.86 -11.36 -26.57
CA PRO A 112 3.88 -12.80 -26.83
C PRO A 112 3.29 -13.55 -25.63
N TYR A 113 2.62 -14.68 -25.86
CA TYR A 113 2.12 -15.51 -24.77
C TYR A 113 2.27 -17.00 -25.07
N GLN A 114 2.44 -17.80 -24.03
CA GLN A 114 2.55 -19.25 -24.14
C GLN A 114 1.37 -19.91 -23.42
N ARG A 115 0.75 -20.89 -24.07
CA ARG A 115 -0.30 -21.71 -23.47
C ARG A 115 0.29 -22.99 -22.91
N THR A 116 0.23 -23.15 -21.60
CA THR A 116 0.60 -24.38 -20.89
C THR A 116 -0.60 -25.27 -20.60
N ALA A 117 -1.83 -24.75 -20.75
CA ALA A 117 -3.08 -25.50 -20.74
C ALA A 117 -4.00 -25.08 -21.92
N ASN A 118 -5.05 -25.86 -22.18
CA ASN A 118 -6.09 -25.48 -23.15
C ASN A 118 -6.96 -24.37 -22.55
N ALA A 119 -6.44 -23.14 -22.53
CA ALA A 119 -7.18 -21.94 -22.21
C ALA A 119 -7.75 -21.33 -23.51
N ASP A 120 -9.07 -21.14 -23.53
CA ASP A 120 -9.81 -20.53 -24.64
C ASP A 120 -9.99 -19.01 -24.45
N GLU A 121 -9.75 -18.50 -23.23
CA GLU A 121 -9.86 -17.09 -22.86
C GLU A 121 -8.63 -16.70 -22.03
N LEU A 122 -8.22 -15.44 -22.15
CA LEU A 122 -7.18 -14.81 -21.35
C LEU A 122 -7.72 -13.53 -20.72
N ASN A 123 -7.54 -13.37 -19.43
CA ASN A 123 -7.76 -12.10 -18.74
C ASN A 123 -6.42 -11.36 -18.62
N LEU A 124 -6.33 -10.19 -19.27
CA LEU A 124 -5.16 -9.32 -19.23
C LEU A 124 -5.35 -8.27 -18.13
N LEU A 125 -4.42 -8.23 -17.17
CA LEU A 125 -4.27 -7.17 -16.18
C LEU A 125 -3.29 -6.14 -16.75
N LEU A 126 -3.70 -4.88 -16.84
CA LEU A 126 -2.97 -3.78 -17.44
C LEU A 126 -2.88 -2.65 -16.42
N THR A 127 -1.66 -2.26 -16.04
CA THR A 127 -1.42 -1.01 -15.30
C THR A 127 -0.79 0.01 -16.23
N VAL A 128 -1.35 1.22 -16.26
CA VAL A 128 -0.90 2.30 -17.15
C VAL A 128 -0.96 3.65 -16.44
N GLN A 129 -0.06 4.56 -16.80
CA GLN A 129 -0.08 5.94 -16.34
C GLN A 129 0.19 6.93 -17.48
N GLY A 130 -0.54 8.04 -17.46
CA GLY A 130 -0.35 9.13 -18.40
C GLY A 130 -0.72 10.49 -17.83
N CYS A 131 -0.46 11.53 -18.61
CA CYS A 131 -0.78 12.91 -18.28
C CYS A 131 -1.38 13.63 -19.47
N ALA A 132 -1.97 14.79 -19.18
CA ALA A 132 -2.44 15.76 -20.15
C ALA A 132 -1.45 16.94 -20.21
N ASP A 133 -1.28 17.50 -21.40
CA ASP A 133 -0.37 18.63 -21.68
C ASP A 133 -0.73 19.90 -20.89
N ILE A 134 -1.96 19.97 -20.35
CA ILE A 134 -2.41 21.03 -19.44
C ILE A 134 -1.78 20.96 -18.05
N GLY A 135 -0.85 20.02 -17.81
CA GLY A 135 -0.14 19.84 -16.54
C GLY A 135 -0.90 18.98 -15.52
N LEU A 136 -1.85 18.16 -15.98
CA LEU A 136 -2.59 17.23 -15.14
C LEU A 136 -2.09 15.81 -15.35
N CYS A 137 -1.55 15.19 -14.30
CA CYS A 137 -1.13 13.81 -14.33
C CYS A 137 -2.13 12.90 -13.62
N TYR A 138 -2.55 11.84 -14.30
CA TYR A 138 -3.43 10.85 -13.71
C TYR A 138 -2.62 9.90 -12.82
N PRO A 139 -3.20 9.40 -11.71
CA PRO A 139 -2.59 8.32 -10.95
C PRO A 139 -2.53 7.02 -11.79
N PRO A 140 -1.67 6.05 -11.44
CA PRO A 140 -1.66 4.74 -12.08
C PRO A 140 -3.07 4.13 -12.13
N GLN A 141 -3.44 3.57 -13.27
CA GLN A 141 -4.75 2.97 -13.52
C GLN A 141 -4.58 1.47 -13.74
N ASP A 142 -5.30 0.66 -12.97
CA ASP A 142 -5.33 -0.79 -13.12
C ASP A 142 -6.62 -1.21 -13.84
N TRP A 143 -6.48 -1.82 -15.00
CA TRP A 143 -7.58 -2.28 -15.84
C TRP A 143 -7.47 -3.77 -16.09
N SER A 144 -8.61 -4.45 -16.17
CA SER A 144 -8.67 -5.87 -16.55
C SER A 144 -9.62 -6.07 -17.72
N ARG A 145 -9.23 -6.90 -18.68
CA ARG A 145 -10.09 -7.23 -19.81
C ARG A 145 -9.80 -8.62 -20.35
N THR A 146 -10.87 -9.37 -20.55
CA THR A 146 -10.84 -10.71 -21.12
C THR A 146 -10.84 -10.66 -22.65
N VAL A 147 -9.98 -11.47 -23.28
CA VAL A 147 -9.91 -11.67 -24.72
C VAL A 147 -10.01 -13.17 -25.04
N SER A 148 -10.82 -13.52 -26.03
CA SER A 148 -10.90 -14.90 -26.52
C SER A 148 -9.68 -15.23 -27.36
N LEU A 149 -9.02 -16.34 -27.06
CA LEU A 149 -7.84 -16.77 -27.77
C LEU A 149 -8.21 -17.66 -28.98
N PRO A 150 -7.52 -17.57 -30.13
CA PRO A 150 -7.78 -18.46 -31.26
C PRO A 150 -7.46 -19.92 -30.89
N ALA A 151 -8.00 -20.90 -31.61
CA ALA A 151 -7.71 -22.31 -31.33
C ALA A 151 -6.20 -22.60 -31.46
N ALA A 152 -5.61 -23.26 -30.45
CA ALA A 152 -4.19 -23.60 -30.45
C ALA A 152 -3.82 -24.40 -31.72
N PRO A 153 -2.71 -24.06 -32.41
CA PRO A 153 -2.26 -24.84 -33.56
C PRO A 153 -1.91 -26.27 -33.09
N ALA A 154 -2.37 -27.28 -33.82
CA ALA A 154 -2.10 -28.68 -33.50
C ALA A 154 -0.58 -28.93 -33.38
N PRO A 155 -0.10 -29.69 -32.38
CA PRO A 155 1.32 -29.95 -32.22
C PRO A 155 1.85 -30.68 -33.45
N SER A 156 2.62 -29.97 -34.27
CA SER A 156 3.32 -30.58 -35.40
C SER A 156 4.42 -31.46 -34.83
N THR A 157 4.28 -32.78 -35.04
CA THR A 157 5.17 -33.82 -34.52
C THR A 157 6.49 -33.88 -35.31
N GLY A 158 7.05 -32.71 -35.65
CA GLY A 158 8.19 -32.57 -36.56
C GLY A 158 9.49 -32.06 -35.94
N SER A 159 9.50 -31.55 -34.69
CA SER A 159 10.66 -30.82 -34.16
C SER A 159 11.59 -31.59 -33.23
N ALA A 160 11.33 -32.87 -32.94
CA ALA A 160 12.23 -33.65 -32.08
C ALA A 160 13.50 -34.16 -32.81
N LEU A 161 13.37 -34.50 -34.10
CA LEU A 161 14.49 -35.00 -34.90
C LEU A 161 15.38 -33.86 -35.41
N THR A 162 14.81 -32.71 -35.76
CA THR A 162 15.57 -31.54 -36.22
C THR A 162 16.48 -30.99 -35.12
N ASN A 163 16.02 -30.90 -33.86
CA ASN A 163 16.84 -30.45 -32.73
C ASN A 163 17.97 -31.43 -32.37
N LEU A 164 17.81 -32.72 -32.67
CA LEU A 164 18.87 -33.73 -32.54
C LEU A 164 19.88 -33.67 -33.69
N LEU A 165 19.46 -33.18 -34.87
CA LEU A 165 20.26 -33.10 -36.10
C LEU A 165 20.98 -31.75 -36.25
N THR A 166 20.48 -30.67 -35.64
CA THR A 166 21.06 -29.33 -35.74
C THR A 166 21.99 -28.96 -34.59
N GLY A 167 22.14 -29.81 -33.57
CA GLY A 167 23.11 -29.58 -32.49
C GLY A 167 22.94 -28.23 -31.79
N ASN A 168 21.72 -27.69 -31.76
CA ASN A 168 21.44 -26.43 -31.08
C ASN A 168 21.07 -26.72 -29.63
N SER A 169 22.09 -27.12 -28.84
CA SER A 169 22.05 -27.01 -27.39
C SER A 169 22.15 -25.53 -27.04
N THR A 170 21.03 -24.82 -27.03
CA THR A 170 20.91 -23.59 -26.25
C THR A 170 20.95 -24.01 -24.78
N SER A 171 22.11 -23.85 -24.17
CA SER A 171 22.28 -23.81 -22.72
C SER A 171 21.42 -22.66 -22.18
N SER A 172 20.23 -22.99 -21.71
CA SER A 172 19.36 -22.10 -20.93
C SER A 172 19.91 -22.00 -19.51
N GLU A 173 21.00 -21.25 -19.34
CA GLU A 173 21.58 -20.97 -18.01
C GLU A 173 21.07 -19.64 -17.41
N ASP A 174 20.10 -18.96 -18.05
CA ASP A 174 19.74 -17.61 -17.63
C ASP A 174 18.24 -17.26 -17.61
N GLU A 175 17.35 -18.26 -17.64
CA GLU A 175 15.92 -18.01 -17.44
C GLU A 175 15.61 -17.84 -15.95
N LEU A 176 14.99 -16.71 -15.59
CA LEU A 176 14.60 -16.41 -14.20
C LEU A 176 13.34 -17.21 -13.85
N LEU A 177 13.44 -18.15 -12.90
CA LEU A 177 12.31 -18.93 -12.40
C LEU A 177 11.31 -18.07 -11.61
N PRO A 178 10.01 -18.42 -11.58
CA PRO A 178 9.07 -17.83 -10.63
C PRO A 178 9.49 -18.09 -9.18
N ALA A 179 9.18 -17.17 -8.26
CA ALA A 179 9.55 -17.29 -6.85
C ALA A 179 9.00 -18.57 -6.21
N GLU A 180 7.85 -19.07 -6.68
CA GLU A 180 7.17 -20.30 -6.23
C GLU A 180 8.00 -21.54 -6.54
N GLN A 181 8.76 -21.48 -7.62
CA GLN A 181 9.59 -22.58 -8.10
C GLN A 181 11.00 -22.47 -7.54
N ALA A 182 11.54 -21.25 -7.45
CA ALA A 182 12.86 -21.00 -6.90
C ALA A 182 12.94 -21.22 -5.39
N PHE A 183 11.85 -20.95 -4.66
CA PHE A 183 11.81 -20.98 -3.21
C PHE A 183 10.56 -21.71 -2.68
N VAL A 184 10.74 -22.98 -2.33
CA VAL A 184 9.66 -23.85 -1.85
C VAL A 184 9.73 -23.98 -0.34
N MET A 185 8.71 -23.47 0.34
CA MET A 185 8.57 -23.59 1.80
C MET A 185 7.88 -24.91 2.17
N ASN A 186 8.40 -25.60 3.17
CA ASN A 186 7.76 -26.74 3.82
C ASN A 186 7.81 -26.58 5.34
N ALA A 187 6.78 -27.00 6.06
CA ALA A 187 6.74 -26.93 7.52
C ALA A 187 6.32 -28.27 8.12
N ARG A 188 6.94 -28.63 9.24
CA ARG A 188 6.62 -29.85 10.01
C ARG A 188 6.70 -29.58 11.49
N VAL A 189 5.89 -30.27 12.29
CA VAL A 189 6.00 -30.25 13.75
C VAL A 189 7.05 -31.28 14.17
N GLU A 190 8.04 -30.85 14.95
CA GLU A 190 9.09 -31.71 15.50
C GLU A 190 9.08 -31.60 17.02
N GLY A 191 8.71 -32.69 17.72
CA GLY A 191 8.53 -32.64 19.17
C GLY A 191 7.23 -31.95 19.62
N PRO A 192 7.12 -31.57 20.91
CA PRO A 192 5.86 -31.07 21.48
C PRO A 192 5.57 -29.59 21.22
N ASN A 193 6.61 -28.75 21.09
CA ASN A 193 6.53 -27.28 21.07
C ASN A 193 7.45 -26.65 20.00
N GLU A 194 7.90 -27.41 19.02
CA GLU A 194 8.85 -26.93 18.03
C GLU A 194 8.34 -27.22 16.61
N LEU A 195 8.36 -26.17 15.81
CA LEU A 195 8.01 -26.20 14.40
C LEU A 195 9.30 -26.05 13.61
N VAL A 196 9.56 -26.96 12.67
CA VAL A 196 10.69 -26.84 11.75
C VAL A 196 10.16 -26.39 10.41
N VAL A 197 10.57 -25.20 10.00
CA VAL A 197 10.23 -24.61 8.70
C VAL A 197 11.45 -24.72 7.80
N GLY A 198 11.33 -25.51 6.74
CA GLY A 198 12.33 -25.69 5.71
C GLY A 198 12.05 -24.80 4.50
N TRP A 199 13.11 -24.32 3.87
CA TRP A 199 13.04 -23.70 2.55
C TRP A 199 14.02 -24.41 1.62
N THR A 200 13.48 -24.93 0.51
CA THR A 200 14.27 -25.48 -0.59
C THR A 200 14.50 -24.37 -1.61
N ILE A 201 15.77 -24.14 -1.93
CA ILE A 201 16.25 -23.04 -2.78
C ILE A 201 16.90 -23.67 -4.01
N GLU A 202 16.40 -23.32 -5.20
CA GLU A 202 16.92 -23.85 -6.46
C GLU A 202 18.40 -23.45 -6.69
N PRO A 203 19.24 -24.29 -7.34
CA PRO A 203 20.61 -23.91 -7.65
C PRO A 203 20.69 -22.62 -8.47
N GLY A 204 21.58 -21.72 -8.07
CA GLY A 204 21.68 -20.37 -8.65
C GLY A 204 20.84 -19.31 -7.92
N TYR A 205 20.15 -19.68 -6.82
CA TYR A 205 19.39 -18.77 -5.97
C TYR A 205 19.89 -18.78 -4.53
N TYR A 206 19.64 -17.69 -3.80
CA TYR A 206 19.89 -17.58 -2.36
C TYR A 206 18.79 -16.83 -1.63
N MET A 207 18.65 -17.06 -0.33
CA MET A 207 17.75 -16.33 0.55
C MET A 207 18.51 -15.61 1.66
N TYR A 208 18.06 -14.41 2.02
CA TYR A 208 18.68 -13.60 3.06
C TYR A 208 18.38 -14.13 4.46
N ALA A 209 19.42 -14.29 5.27
CA ALA A 209 19.27 -14.86 6.61
C ALA A 209 18.46 -13.95 7.55
N ASP A 210 18.49 -12.63 7.38
CA ASP A 210 17.81 -11.66 8.24
C ASP A 210 16.36 -11.36 7.80
N LYS A 211 15.86 -11.98 6.73
CA LYS A 211 14.54 -11.68 6.13
C LYS A 211 13.48 -12.76 6.35
N PHE A 212 13.73 -13.74 7.23
CA PHE A 212 12.72 -14.74 7.57
C PHE A 212 11.81 -14.22 8.68
N GLU A 213 10.51 -14.26 8.43
CA GLU A 213 9.47 -13.93 9.42
C GLU A 213 8.38 -15.01 9.38
N PHE A 214 7.85 -15.37 10.55
CA PHE A 214 6.85 -16.43 10.67
C PHE A 214 5.68 -15.96 11.52
N GLU A 215 4.48 -16.13 10.98
CA GLU A 215 3.21 -15.80 11.61
C GLU A 215 2.26 -16.98 11.53
N THR A 216 1.22 -17.00 12.36
CA THR A 216 0.18 -18.01 12.30
C THR A 216 -1.19 -17.40 12.58
N ASP A 217 -2.21 -17.87 11.87
CA ASP A 217 -3.61 -17.48 12.08
C ASP A 217 -4.33 -18.41 13.09
N GLY A 218 -3.57 -19.12 13.93
CA GLY A 218 -4.07 -20.12 14.87
C GLY A 218 -4.07 -19.68 16.34
N PRO A 219 -4.63 -20.49 17.26
CA PRO A 219 -4.60 -20.25 18.71
C PRO A 219 -3.22 -20.52 19.34
N VAL A 220 -2.15 -20.38 18.56
CA VAL A 220 -0.78 -20.76 18.88
C VAL A 220 0.10 -19.52 18.78
N GLY A 221 0.83 -19.20 19.85
CA GLY A 221 1.79 -18.11 19.84
C GLY A 221 3.17 -18.62 19.44
N LEU A 222 3.71 -18.10 18.33
CA LEU A 222 5.09 -18.37 17.90
C LEU A 222 6.09 -17.61 18.77
N GLY A 223 7.20 -18.24 19.09
CA GLY A 223 8.36 -17.64 19.75
C GLY A 223 9.42 -17.20 18.74
N ALA A 224 10.58 -16.78 19.25
CA ALA A 224 11.68 -16.32 18.40
C ALA A 224 12.25 -17.46 17.55
N ALA A 225 12.27 -17.26 16.23
CA ALA A 225 12.86 -18.17 15.26
C ALA A 225 14.37 -18.33 15.50
N GLN A 226 14.84 -19.57 15.49
CA GLN A 226 16.23 -19.94 15.65
C GLN A 226 16.78 -20.31 14.28
N LEU A 227 17.48 -19.36 13.67
CA LEU A 227 18.11 -19.55 12.37
C LEU A 227 19.52 -20.13 12.52
N PRO A 228 19.96 -21.00 11.59
CA PRO A 228 21.33 -21.48 11.55
C PRO A 228 22.31 -20.36 11.16
N ALA A 229 23.61 -20.63 11.18
CA ALA A 229 24.60 -19.66 10.69
C ALA A 229 24.51 -19.56 9.15
N GLY A 230 24.32 -18.34 8.64
CA GLY A 230 24.36 -18.06 7.21
C GLY A 230 25.77 -18.08 6.62
N VAL A 231 25.84 -18.07 5.30
CA VAL A 231 27.08 -17.95 4.54
C VAL A 231 27.24 -16.49 4.13
N PRO A 232 28.38 -15.83 4.41
CA PRO A 232 28.59 -14.46 4.00
C PRO A 232 28.66 -14.38 2.47
N HIS A 233 27.88 -13.47 1.90
CA HIS A 233 27.78 -13.22 0.47
C HIS A 233 27.77 -11.72 0.21
N ASP A 234 28.54 -11.29 -0.79
CA ASP A 234 28.63 -9.89 -1.19
C ASP A 234 27.61 -9.64 -2.30
N ASP A 235 26.53 -8.96 -1.95
CA ASP A 235 25.47 -8.56 -2.85
C ASP A 235 25.69 -7.13 -3.36
N LEU A 236 25.39 -6.86 -4.64
CA LEU A 236 25.61 -5.54 -5.24
C LEU A 236 24.68 -4.46 -4.67
N GLU A 237 23.50 -4.84 -4.17
CA GLU A 237 22.46 -3.97 -3.66
C GLU A 237 22.62 -3.71 -2.15
N PHE A 238 22.97 -4.75 -1.39
CA PHE A 238 23.02 -4.74 0.08
C PHE A 238 24.43 -4.90 0.69
N GLY A 239 25.44 -5.19 -0.13
CA GLY A 239 26.82 -5.45 0.32
C GLY A 239 26.96 -6.81 1.01
N ASN A 240 27.80 -6.88 2.03
CA ASN A 240 28.12 -8.13 2.71
C ASN A 240 27.01 -8.54 3.69
N VAL A 241 26.27 -9.59 3.32
CA VAL A 241 25.10 -10.11 4.03
C VAL A 241 25.18 -11.63 4.17
N ASP A 242 24.58 -12.17 5.23
CA ASP A 242 24.51 -13.62 5.42
C ASP A 242 23.33 -14.20 4.64
N VAL A 243 23.58 -15.24 3.86
CA VAL A 243 22.59 -15.88 2.98
C VAL A 243 22.59 -17.41 3.11
N TYR A 244 21.53 -18.04 2.63
CA TYR A 244 21.42 -19.50 2.51
C TYR A 244 21.30 -19.95 1.07
N PHE A 245 21.91 -21.09 0.76
CA PHE A 245 21.86 -21.76 -0.54
C PHE A 245 21.32 -23.18 -0.38
N GLY A 246 20.57 -23.65 -1.37
CA GLY A 246 20.10 -25.04 -1.47
C GLY A 246 18.99 -25.42 -0.49
N TYR A 247 19.27 -25.44 0.81
CA TYR A 247 18.28 -25.80 1.82
C TYR A 247 18.61 -25.16 3.17
N VAL A 248 17.58 -24.62 3.84
CA VAL A 248 17.69 -24.10 5.21
C VAL A 248 16.53 -24.61 6.05
N GLU A 249 16.83 -24.98 7.30
CA GLU A 249 15.82 -25.31 8.32
C GLU A 249 15.87 -24.27 9.42
N VAL A 250 14.70 -23.73 9.75
CA VAL A 250 14.50 -22.76 10.83
C VAL A 250 13.62 -23.38 11.90
N ALA A 251 14.14 -23.44 13.13
CA ALA A 251 13.41 -23.93 14.28
C ALA A 251 12.61 -22.79 14.92
N VAL A 252 11.29 -22.91 14.93
CA VAL A 252 10.38 -21.93 15.50
C VAL A 252 9.69 -22.56 16.72
N PRO A 253 10.07 -22.19 17.95
CA PRO A 253 9.37 -22.66 19.14
C PRO A 253 7.96 -22.07 19.13
N PHE A 254 6.96 -22.83 19.56
CA PHE A 254 5.59 -22.35 19.65
C PHE A 254 4.94 -22.71 20.98
N SER A 255 3.88 -21.99 21.31
CA SER A 255 3.12 -22.16 22.53
C SER A 255 1.63 -22.26 22.22
N ARG A 256 0.92 -23.17 22.89
CA ARG A 256 -0.51 -23.43 22.66
C ARG A 256 -1.29 -23.40 23.98
N ALA A 257 -2.56 -23.05 23.92
CA ALA A 257 -3.43 -22.97 25.10
C ALA A 257 -4.01 -24.33 25.52
N THR A 258 -4.23 -25.24 24.58
CA THR A 258 -4.85 -26.56 24.81
C THR A 258 -3.94 -27.70 24.34
N PRO A 259 -4.03 -28.90 24.96
CA PRO A 259 -3.24 -30.06 24.57
C PRO A 259 -3.79 -30.82 23.36
N ASP A 260 -4.96 -30.43 22.86
CA ASP A 260 -5.68 -31.06 21.76
C ASP A 260 -5.00 -30.81 20.40
N ALA A 261 -5.38 -31.60 19.40
CA ALA A 261 -4.91 -31.38 18.04
C ALA A 261 -5.53 -30.10 17.47
N VAL A 262 -4.72 -29.28 16.80
CA VAL A 262 -5.12 -27.99 16.24
C VAL A 262 -4.64 -27.89 14.81
N ASP A 263 -5.57 -27.62 13.90
CA ASP A 263 -5.26 -27.23 12.53
C ASP A 263 -5.00 -25.72 12.50
N LEU A 264 -3.92 -25.30 11.84
CA LEU A 264 -3.58 -23.90 11.63
C LEU A 264 -2.93 -23.67 10.28
N GLU A 265 -2.91 -22.42 9.87
CA GLU A 265 -2.11 -21.95 8.74
C GLU A 265 -0.86 -21.24 9.26
N LEU A 266 0.29 -21.68 8.76
CA LEU A 266 1.57 -21.03 8.98
C LEU A 266 1.86 -20.13 7.79
N ILE A 267 2.12 -18.85 8.07
CA ILE A 267 2.55 -17.86 7.09
C ILE A 267 4.05 -17.65 7.28
N GLY A 268 4.85 -18.09 6.31
CA GLY A 268 6.28 -17.83 6.27
C GLY A 268 6.60 -16.76 5.23
N ARG A 269 7.25 -15.68 5.66
CA ARG A 269 7.74 -14.61 4.80
C ARG A 269 9.24 -14.75 4.61
N GLY A 270 9.72 -14.42 3.42
CA GLY A 270 11.12 -14.49 3.07
C GLY A 270 11.47 -13.62 1.89
N GLN A 271 12.76 -13.41 1.65
CA GLN A 271 13.26 -12.74 0.46
C GLN A 271 14.51 -13.44 -0.04
N GLY A 272 14.63 -13.56 -1.36
CA GLY A 272 15.79 -14.14 -2.02
C GLY A 272 16.08 -13.51 -3.36
N CYS A 273 17.21 -13.86 -3.95
CA CYS A 273 17.67 -13.36 -5.23
C CYS A 273 18.27 -14.49 -6.07
N LYS A 274 18.33 -14.25 -7.39
CA LYS A 274 19.16 -15.05 -8.29
C LYS A 274 20.59 -14.52 -8.26
N LEU A 275 21.57 -15.42 -8.29
CA LEU A 275 22.99 -15.07 -8.37
C LEU A 275 23.25 -14.15 -9.57
N ASP A 276 24.01 -13.07 -9.36
CA ASP A 276 24.41 -12.10 -10.39
C ASP A 276 23.24 -11.46 -11.17
N SER A 277 22.04 -11.39 -10.57
CA SER A 277 20.82 -10.89 -11.22
C SER A 277 19.91 -10.15 -10.24
N ILE A 278 18.60 -10.12 -10.50
CA ILE A 278 17.62 -9.38 -9.70
C ILE A 278 17.15 -10.15 -8.46
N CYS A 279 16.78 -9.38 -7.45
CA CYS A 279 16.13 -9.86 -6.23
C CYS A 279 14.61 -9.89 -6.38
N TYR A 280 13.99 -10.91 -5.77
CA TYR A 280 12.54 -10.97 -5.69
C TYR A 280 12.05 -10.02 -4.59
N PRO A 281 10.82 -9.47 -4.70
CA PRO A 281 10.18 -8.78 -3.60
C PRO A 281 9.96 -9.73 -2.41
N PRO A 282 9.70 -9.21 -1.20
CA PRO A 282 9.30 -10.03 -0.07
C PRO A 282 8.11 -10.94 -0.44
N MET A 283 8.30 -12.24 -0.30
CA MET A 283 7.33 -13.26 -0.68
C MET A 283 6.70 -13.88 0.56
N GLU A 284 5.43 -14.25 0.44
CA GLU A 284 4.65 -14.90 1.50
C GLU A 284 4.23 -16.31 1.06
N ARG A 285 4.39 -17.29 1.95
CA ARG A 285 3.98 -18.68 1.73
C ARG A 285 3.07 -19.14 2.84
N VAL A 286 1.95 -19.73 2.47
CA VAL A 286 0.98 -20.30 3.41
C VAL A 286 1.09 -21.82 3.36
N GLN A 287 1.28 -22.44 4.54
CA GLN A 287 1.30 -23.89 4.70
C GLN A 287 0.28 -24.29 5.77
N ALA A 288 -0.71 -25.08 5.35
CA ALA A 288 -1.63 -25.72 6.29
C ALA A 288 -0.87 -26.80 7.10
N LEU A 289 -1.05 -26.80 8.42
CA LEU A 289 -0.37 -27.69 9.35
C LEU A 289 -1.32 -28.16 10.45
N THR A 290 -1.24 -29.45 10.80
CA THR A 290 -1.93 -30.02 11.95
C THR A 290 -0.92 -30.25 13.07
N ILE A 291 -1.09 -29.54 14.20
CA ILE A 291 -0.34 -29.80 15.42
C ILE A 291 -0.98 -31.00 16.13
N PRO A 292 -0.23 -32.08 16.41
CA PRO A 292 -0.77 -33.25 17.08
C PRO A 292 -1.10 -32.96 18.55
N ALA A 293 -2.10 -33.66 19.06
CA ALA A 293 -2.37 -33.65 20.50
C ALA A 293 -1.15 -34.20 21.26
N THR A 294 -0.72 -33.53 22.34
CA THR A 294 0.35 -34.05 23.20
C THR A 294 0.09 -33.74 24.67
N SER A 295 0.38 -34.70 25.54
CA SER A 295 0.30 -34.55 27.00
C SER A 295 1.53 -33.87 27.62
N ASP A 296 2.61 -33.71 26.86
CA ASP A 296 3.89 -33.18 27.33
C ASP A 296 4.11 -31.74 26.85
N PHE A 297 3.30 -30.79 27.34
CA PHE A 297 3.41 -29.36 27.00
C PHE A 297 3.76 -28.52 28.24
N ASN A 298 4.83 -27.73 28.17
CA ASN A 298 5.15 -26.71 29.17
C ASN A 298 4.45 -25.40 28.78
N ALA A 299 3.51 -24.94 29.61
CA ALA A 299 2.80 -23.68 29.40
C ALA A 299 3.78 -22.49 29.40
N PRO A 300 3.70 -21.55 28.43
CA PRO A 300 4.50 -20.35 28.48
C PRO A 300 4.10 -19.51 29.70
N ALA A 301 5.09 -18.96 30.39
CA ALA A 301 4.88 -17.93 31.38
C ALA A 301 4.15 -16.74 30.72
N ALA A 302 3.13 -16.21 31.39
CA ALA A 302 2.22 -15.19 30.92
C ALA A 302 2.91 -14.07 30.10
N LEU A 303 2.54 -13.97 28.82
CA LEU A 303 2.78 -12.79 27.99
C LEU A 303 1.88 -11.64 28.50
N GLU A 304 2.47 -10.48 28.72
CA GLU A 304 1.72 -9.27 29.02
C GLU A 304 0.77 -8.94 27.85
N PRO A 305 -0.51 -8.65 28.09
CA PRO A 305 -1.47 -8.41 27.03
C PRO A 305 -1.06 -7.20 26.18
N MET A 306 -1.28 -7.26 24.86
CA MET A 306 -1.17 -6.10 23.98
C MET A 306 -2.24 -5.07 24.36
N VAL A 307 -1.85 -4.04 25.12
CA VAL A 307 -2.73 -2.95 25.54
C VAL A 307 -2.61 -1.82 24.51
N SER A 308 -3.75 -1.35 23.99
CA SER A 308 -3.78 -0.22 23.05
C SER A 308 -3.13 1.02 23.69
N GLU A 309 -2.50 1.89 22.88
CA GLU A 309 -1.90 3.12 23.43
C GLU A 309 -2.92 4.03 24.10
N GLN A 310 -4.17 4.01 23.61
CA GLN A 310 -5.31 4.69 24.22
C GLN A 310 -5.63 4.14 25.61
N ASP A 311 -5.64 2.81 25.78
CA ASP A 311 -5.86 2.15 27.07
C ASP A 311 -4.68 2.35 28.03
N ARG A 312 -3.45 2.46 27.49
CA ARG A 312 -2.25 2.77 28.28
C ARG A 312 -2.31 4.18 28.83
N LEU A 313 -2.71 5.16 28.02
CA LEU A 313 -2.94 6.55 28.46
C LEU A 313 -4.12 6.64 29.41
N ALA A 314 -5.22 5.93 29.16
CA ALA A 314 -6.38 5.87 30.06
C ALA A 314 -5.99 5.30 31.44
N ASN A 315 -5.20 4.22 31.47
CA ASN A 315 -4.67 3.66 32.71
C ASN A 315 -3.71 4.61 33.44
N LEU A 316 -2.90 5.38 32.71
CA LEU A 316 -2.07 6.43 33.31
C LEU A 316 -2.91 7.55 33.95
N ILE A 317 -4.08 7.89 33.39
CA ILE A 317 -4.97 8.91 33.95
C ILE A 317 -5.70 8.39 35.20
N VAL A 318 -6.16 7.13 35.18
CA VAL A 318 -6.95 6.54 36.27
C VAL A 318 -6.06 6.10 37.43
N ASN A 319 -4.92 5.47 37.15
CA ASN A 319 -4.07 4.83 38.15
C ASN A 319 -2.73 5.56 38.38
N GLY A 320 -2.37 6.53 37.52
CA GLY A 320 -1.10 7.26 37.62
C GLY A 320 -1.11 8.35 38.67
N SER A 321 0.09 8.73 39.12
CA SER A 321 0.26 9.87 40.04
C SER A 321 -0.07 11.20 39.34
N TRP A 322 -0.74 12.10 40.05
CA TRP A 322 -1.17 13.40 39.52
C TRP A 322 -0.05 14.20 38.82
N TRP A 323 1.15 14.19 39.38
CA TRP A 323 2.31 14.88 38.80
C TRP A 323 2.82 14.25 37.50
N LEU A 324 2.76 12.91 37.40
CA LEU A 324 3.16 12.19 36.21
C LEU A 324 2.15 12.42 35.08
N VAL A 325 0.85 12.42 35.39
CA VAL A 325 -0.21 12.78 34.42
C VAL A 325 -0.02 14.20 33.91
N LEU A 326 0.20 15.17 34.79
CA LEU A 326 0.46 16.56 34.37
C LEU A 326 1.73 16.67 33.51
N GLY A 327 2.81 15.99 33.91
CA GLY A 327 4.07 16.00 33.17
C GLY A 327 3.95 15.41 31.77
N THR A 328 3.27 14.27 31.62
CA THR A 328 3.09 13.61 30.31
C THR A 328 2.18 14.42 29.39
N PHE A 329 1.04 14.91 29.88
CA PHE A 329 0.13 15.73 29.08
C PHE A 329 0.74 17.06 28.65
N TYR A 330 1.50 17.72 29.54
CA TYR A 330 2.25 18.92 29.19
C TYR A 330 3.33 18.63 28.13
N GLY A 331 4.07 17.54 28.29
CA GLY A 331 5.10 17.10 27.34
C GLY A 331 4.54 16.83 25.94
N PHE A 332 3.46 16.04 25.85
CA PHE A 332 2.79 15.77 24.58
C PHE A 332 2.20 17.05 23.97
N GLY A 333 1.60 17.93 24.77
CA GLY A 333 1.09 19.22 24.29
C GLY A 333 2.20 20.12 23.72
N LEU A 334 3.38 20.14 24.33
CA LEU A 334 4.54 20.87 23.84
C LEU A 334 5.07 20.27 22.53
N LEU A 335 5.11 18.94 22.43
CA LEU A 335 5.56 18.24 21.23
C LEU A 335 4.59 18.47 20.05
N LEU A 336 3.28 18.50 20.34
CA LEU A 336 2.24 18.85 19.38
C LEU A 336 2.31 20.31 18.91
N ALA A 337 2.83 21.23 19.72
CA ALA A 337 3.01 22.62 19.30
C ALA A 337 4.07 22.78 18.19
N PHE A 338 4.95 21.79 17.99
CA PHE A 338 5.92 21.75 16.89
C PHE A 338 5.38 21.12 15.61
N THR A 339 4.08 20.80 15.56
CA THR A 339 3.45 20.26 14.34
C THR A 339 3.29 21.35 13.27
N PRO A 340 3.34 20.98 11.98
CA PRO A 340 3.27 21.92 10.86
C PRO A 340 2.00 22.78 10.84
N CYS A 341 0.94 22.37 11.55
CA CYS A 341 -0.34 23.08 11.61
C CYS A 341 -0.32 24.35 12.48
N VAL A 342 0.61 24.47 13.44
CA VAL A 342 0.70 25.64 14.35
C VAL A 342 1.69 26.68 13.82
N LEU A 343 2.58 26.28 12.91
CA LEU A 343 3.61 27.11 12.29
C LEU A 343 3.03 28.34 11.53
N PRO A 344 1.89 28.26 10.82
CA PRO A 344 1.24 29.40 10.17
C PRO A 344 0.73 30.47 11.14
N MET A 345 0.55 30.12 12.41
CA MET A 345 0.02 31.01 13.44
C MET A 345 1.07 31.95 14.03
N VAL A 346 2.35 31.55 13.99
CA VAL A 346 3.49 32.35 14.47
C VAL A 346 3.65 33.67 13.69
N PRO A 347 3.55 33.69 12.35
CA PRO A 347 3.51 34.93 11.58
C PRO A 347 2.32 35.84 11.91
N ILE A 348 1.15 35.29 12.27
CA ILE A 348 -0.06 36.09 12.57
C ILE A 348 0.13 36.88 13.86
N LEU A 349 0.60 36.23 14.93
CA LEU A 349 0.90 36.92 16.19
C LEU A 349 2.08 37.89 16.05
N SER A 350 3.11 37.49 15.29
CA SER A 350 4.26 38.36 15.01
C SER A 350 3.84 39.60 14.21
N GLY A 351 2.94 39.45 13.23
CA GLY A 351 2.37 40.53 12.44
C GLY A 351 1.43 41.43 13.25
N MET A 352 0.64 40.87 14.16
CA MET A 352 -0.23 41.65 15.06
C MET A 352 0.58 42.51 16.04
N ILE A 353 1.68 41.97 16.57
CA ILE A 353 2.53 42.67 17.55
C ILE A 353 3.48 43.66 16.86
N ALA A 354 4.04 43.33 15.70
CA ALA A 354 4.93 44.22 14.95
C ALA A 354 4.20 45.31 14.15
N GLY A 355 2.92 45.11 13.82
CA GLY A 355 2.11 46.04 13.03
C GLY A 355 1.52 47.24 13.79
N GLN A 356 1.54 47.24 15.13
CA GLN A 356 1.05 48.36 15.94
C GLN A 356 2.19 49.34 16.30
N GLY A 357 2.33 50.41 15.52
CA GLY A 357 3.34 51.45 15.72
C GLY A 357 3.20 52.26 17.03
N ARG A 358 4.36 52.57 17.61
CA ARG A 358 4.67 53.57 18.67
C ARG A 358 3.77 53.54 19.91
N GLU A 359 4.08 52.56 20.77
CA GLU A 359 3.86 52.43 22.23
C GLU A 359 3.35 51.03 22.62
N THR A 360 4.01 49.99 22.13
CA THR A 360 3.78 48.61 22.56
C THR A 360 4.60 48.31 23.80
N THR A 361 4.03 48.50 24.98
CA THR A 361 4.64 48.04 26.24
C THR A 361 4.64 46.51 26.29
N ALA A 362 5.73 45.88 26.73
CA ALA A 362 5.86 44.41 26.81
C ALA A 362 4.68 43.72 27.53
N MET A 363 4.11 44.38 28.55
CA MET A 363 2.93 43.92 29.28
C MET A 363 1.67 43.77 28.41
N ARG A 364 1.50 44.61 27.38
CA ARG A 364 0.32 44.57 26.52
C ARG A 364 0.40 43.44 25.49
N GLY A 365 1.59 43.17 24.95
CA GLY A 365 1.84 42.00 24.12
C GLY A 365 1.63 40.70 24.90
N PHE A 366 2.08 40.66 26.17
CA PHE A 366 1.85 39.53 27.06
C PHE A 366 0.36 39.31 27.37
N THR A 367 -0.41 40.36 27.69
CA THR A 367 -1.85 40.20 27.99
C THR A 367 -2.67 39.79 26.77
N LEU A 368 -2.34 40.29 25.58
CA LEU A 368 -2.99 39.87 24.33
C LEU A 368 -2.70 38.40 24.01
N SER A 369 -1.43 37.98 24.18
CA SER A 369 -1.04 36.58 23.98
C SER A 369 -1.73 35.66 24.99
N LEU A 370 -1.82 36.08 26.26
CA LEU A 370 -2.49 35.31 27.31
C LEU A 370 -3.99 35.15 27.03
N ALA A 371 -4.67 36.23 26.62
CA ALA A 371 -6.09 36.19 26.28
C ALA A 371 -6.36 35.26 25.09
N TYR A 372 -5.49 35.29 24.08
CA TYR A 372 -5.57 34.41 22.92
C TYR A 372 -5.39 32.93 23.29
N VAL A 373 -4.33 32.60 24.04
CA VAL A 373 -4.04 31.22 24.47
C VAL A 373 -5.14 30.68 25.36
N MET A 374 -5.70 31.50 26.26
CA MET A 374 -6.80 31.09 27.12
C MET A 374 -8.08 30.80 26.34
N GLY A 375 -8.36 31.59 25.29
CA GLY A 375 -9.47 31.33 24.37
C GLY A 375 -9.33 29.98 23.68
N MET A 376 -8.16 29.71 23.08
CA MET A 376 -7.88 28.44 22.40
C MET A 376 -7.90 27.24 23.36
N ALA A 377 -7.36 27.41 24.57
CA ALA A 377 -7.36 26.37 25.60
C ALA A 377 -8.80 25.98 25.99
N LEU A 378 -9.69 26.95 26.19
CA LEU A 378 -11.09 26.70 26.52
C LEU A 378 -11.83 26.00 25.37
N THR A 379 -11.63 26.43 24.13
CA THR A 379 -12.30 25.82 22.97
C THR A 379 -11.83 24.39 22.73
N TYR A 380 -10.53 24.11 22.83
CA TYR A 380 -10.03 22.74 22.66
C TYR A 380 -10.39 21.84 23.83
N THR A 381 -10.42 22.36 25.07
CA THR A 381 -10.90 21.60 26.23
C THR A 381 -12.37 21.23 26.07
N ALA A 382 -13.20 22.17 25.60
CA ALA A 382 -14.61 21.91 25.33
C ALA A 382 -14.79 20.85 24.22
N GLY A 383 -14.05 20.99 23.12
CA GLY A 383 -14.06 19.99 22.03
C GLY A 383 -13.61 18.60 22.50
N GLY A 384 -12.54 18.53 23.28
CA GLY A 384 -12.04 17.29 23.88
C GLY A 384 -13.04 16.65 24.85
N ALA A 385 -13.71 17.45 25.68
CA ALA A 385 -14.75 16.95 26.58
C ALA A 385 -15.95 16.38 25.81
N ILE A 386 -16.38 17.05 24.74
CA ILE A 386 -17.46 16.57 23.87
C ILE A 386 -17.03 15.25 23.19
N ALA A 387 -15.81 15.18 22.65
CA ALA A 387 -15.28 13.96 22.04
C ALA A 387 -15.15 12.80 23.04
N ALA A 388 -14.71 13.09 24.27
CA ALA A 388 -14.62 12.09 25.34
C ALA A 388 -16.00 11.54 25.72
N MET A 389 -17.03 12.39 25.77
CA MET A 389 -18.42 11.95 26.00
C MET A 389 -19.00 11.16 24.82
N ALA A 390 -18.53 11.43 23.59
CA ALA A 390 -18.94 10.69 22.40
C ALA A 390 -18.28 9.30 22.27
N GLY A 391 -17.20 9.04 23.02
CA GLY A 391 -16.56 7.71 23.13
C GLY A 391 -15.48 7.42 22.08
N ALA A 392 -14.80 6.27 22.22
CA ALA A 392 -13.62 5.88 21.44
C ALA A 392 -13.87 5.66 19.92
N GLN A 393 -15.13 5.70 19.47
CA GLN A 393 -15.52 5.44 18.08
C GLN A 393 -15.55 6.69 17.18
N VAL A 394 -15.21 7.87 17.69
CA VAL A 394 -15.26 9.11 16.89
C VAL A 394 -14.30 9.04 15.70
N GLN A 395 -13.11 8.48 15.88
CA GLN A 395 -12.13 8.31 14.81
C GLN A 395 -12.57 7.30 13.74
N ALA A 396 -13.24 6.20 14.13
CA ALA A 396 -13.80 5.24 13.19
C ALA A 396 -15.03 5.81 12.44
N THR A 397 -15.78 6.71 13.07
CA THR A 397 -16.91 7.40 12.44
C THR A 397 -16.43 8.35 11.34
N PHE A 398 -15.34 9.09 11.56
CA PHE A 398 -14.76 9.98 10.53
C PHE A 398 -14.14 9.24 9.33
N GLN A 399 -13.82 7.96 9.48
CA GLN A 399 -13.37 7.10 8.39
C GLN A 399 -14.53 6.53 7.55
N GLN A 400 -15.79 6.79 7.92
CA GLN A 400 -16.91 6.31 7.12
C GLN A 400 -17.03 7.10 5.80
N PRO A 401 -17.18 6.41 4.66
CA PRO A 401 -17.16 7.03 3.33
C PRO A 401 -18.15 8.20 3.17
N TRP A 402 -19.32 8.12 3.82
CA TRP A 402 -20.36 9.13 3.70
C TRP A 402 -19.99 10.48 4.35
N ILE A 403 -19.18 10.49 5.41
CA ILE A 403 -18.72 11.75 6.04
C ILE A 403 -17.69 12.44 5.14
N LEU A 404 -16.79 11.66 4.55
CA LEU A 404 -15.79 12.20 3.60
C LEU A 404 -16.47 12.80 2.36
N THR A 405 -17.54 12.20 1.85
CA THR A 405 -18.31 12.78 0.73
C THR A 405 -19.02 14.09 1.06
N VAL A 406 -19.36 14.34 2.34
CA VAL A 406 -20.01 15.59 2.77
C VAL A 406 -18.98 16.73 2.94
N PHE A 407 -17.74 16.42 3.30
CA PHE A 407 -16.66 17.41 3.43
C PHE A 407 -15.89 17.67 2.13
N ALA A 408 -15.96 16.77 1.15
CA ALA A 408 -15.34 16.92 -0.17
C ALA A 408 -16.25 17.62 -1.21
N GLY A 409 -17.45 18.05 -0.80
CA GLY A 409 -18.47 18.70 -1.66
C GLY A 409 -18.43 20.22 -1.63
#